data_AF-A0A520PED6-F1
#
_entry.id   AF-A0A520PED6-F1
#
_cell.length_a   1.000
_cell.length_b   1.000
_cell.length_c   1.000
_cell.angle_alpha   90.00
_cell.angle_beta   90.00
_cell.angle_gamma   90.00
#
_symmetry.space_group_name_H-M   'P 1'
#
loop_
_entity.id
_entity.type
_entity.pdbx_description
1 polymer ?
#
loop_
_entity_poly.entity_id
_entity_poly.type
_entity_poly.pdbx_seq_one_letter_code
_entity_poly.pdbx_strand_id
1 'polypeptide(L)'
;MLEDKDNSRTGLKSFQENLIQRLGPDEGRALDVLGVDFFFLVDELSNTLHEKHPHDAPLLDLSESEFPWELQVFANQFLRECAQTSRQLTFFCHGLRNKLEEDEFQLEFWKILDEAYQHHFFVADSKKNLLA
;
A
#
# COMPACT_ATOMS: atom_id res chain seq x y z
N MET A 1 24.26 25.79 3.56
CA MET A 1 24.38 24.42 3.04
C MET A 1 23.10 23.73 3.43
N LEU A 2 22.18 23.56 2.48
CA LEU A 2 21.00 22.74 2.67
C LEU A 2 21.48 21.31 2.44
N GLU A 3 21.47 20.51 3.51
CA GLU A 3 21.67 19.08 3.38
C GLU A 3 20.43 18.53 2.68
N ASP A 4 20.61 18.17 1.41
CA ASP A 4 19.71 17.26 0.72
C ASP A 4 19.60 16.01 1.59
N LYS A 5 18.46 15.89 2.29
CA LYS A 5 18.02 14.62 2.84
C LYS A 5 17.77 13.71 1.66
N ASP A 6 18.83 13.04 1.25
CA ASP A 6 18.79 11.93 0.32
C ASP A 6 17.82 10.92 0.92
N ASN A 7 16.58 10.94 0.42
CA ASN A 7 15.55 9.97 0.71
C ASN A 7 16.03 8.64 0.15
N SER A 8 16.92 7.97 0.88
CA SER A 8 17.20 6.55 0.73
C SER A 8 15.98 5.77 1.22
N ARG A 9 14.83 5.98 0.58
CA ARG A 9 13.76 4.99 0.60
C ARG A 9 14.30 3.81 -0.20
N THR A 10 14.33 2.68 0.47
CA THR A 10 14.63 1.32 -0.01
C THR A 10 14.47 1.15 -1.53
N GLY A 11 15.37 0.40 -2.18
CA GLY A 11 15.36 0.13 -3.63
C GLY A 11 14.17 -0.69 -4.16
N LEU A 12 13.01 -0.56 -3.53
CA LEU A 12 11.73 -1.12 -3.90
C LEU A 12 11.14 -0.33 -5.07
N LYS A 13 10.62 -1.05 -6.05
CA LYS A 13 9.91 -0.45 -7.18
C LYS A 13 8.61 0.16 -6.70
N SER A 14 8.26 1.33 -7.24
CA SER A 14 6.93 1.92 -7.06
C SER A 14 5.84 0.99 -7.60
N PHE A 15 4.62 1.16 -7.10
CA PHE A 15 3.49 0.38 -7.55
C PHE A 15 3.23 0.56 -9.05
N GLN A 16 3.41 1.78 -9.56
CA GLN A 16 3.26 2.08 -10.98
C GLN A 16 4.31 1.34 -11.84
N GLU A 17 5.58 1.32 -11.41
CA GLU A 17 6.63 0.54 -12.09
C GLU A 17 6.33 -0.97 -12.05
N ASN A 18 5.87 -1.48 -10.91
CA ASN A 18 5.49 -2.87 -10.76
C ASN A 18 4.31 -3.27 -11.64
N LEU A 19 3.32 -2.38 -11.83
CA LEU A 19 2.20 -2.58 -12.74
C LEU A 19 2.64 -2.56 -14.20
N ILE A 20 3.45 -1.58 -14.61
CA ILE A 20 4.00 -1.50 -15.97
C ILE A 20 4.80 -2.76 -16.31
N GLN A 21 5.62 -3.25 -15.39
CA GLN A 21 6.39 -4.48 -15.61
C GLN A 21 5.50 -5.71 -15.80
N ARG A 22 4.37 -5.79 -15.09
CA ARG A 22 3.49 -6.97 -15.08
C ARG A 22 2.44 -6.95 -16.19
N LEU A 23 1.87 -5.78 -16.49
CA LEU A 23 0.77 -5.63 -17.43
C LEU A 23 1.24 -5.23 -18.83
N GLY A 24 2.44 -4.66 -18.94
CA GLY A 24 2.89 -3.99 -20.15
C GLY A 24 2.81 -2.46 -20.03
N PRO A 25 3.58 -1.72 -20.84
CA PRO A 25 3.70 -0.28 -20.71
C PRO A 25 2.42 0.47 -21.10
N ASP A 26 1.61 -0.05 -22.02
CA ASP A 26 0.39 0.62 -22.47
C ASP A 26 -0.75 0.41 -21.48
N GLU A 27 -0.93 -0.83 -21.01
CA GLU A 27 -1.89 -1.18 -19.96
C GLU A 27 -1.53 -0.53 -18.62
N GLY A 28 -0.24 -0.49 -18.27
CA GLY A 28 0.24 0.18 -17.07
C GLY A 28 -0.04 1.68 -17.09
N ARG A 29 0.23 2.36 -18.21
CA ARG A 29 -0.07 3.80 -18.38
C ARG A 29 -1.56 4.10 -18.44
N ALA A 30 -2.39 3.17 -18.90
CA ALA A 30 -3.84 3.37 -18.85
C ALA A 30 -4.37 3.54 -17.42
N LEU A 31 -3.64 3.07 -16.40
CA LEU A 31 -3.98 3.22 -14.98
C LEU A 31 -3.63 4.61 -14.41
N ASP A 32 -2.97 5.48 -15.18
CA ASP A 32 -2.67 6.87 -14.76
C ASP A 32 -3.94 7.66 -14.41
N VAL A 33 -5.10 7.24 -14.93
CA VAL A 33 -6.43 7.77 -14.60
C VAL A 33 -6.78 7.67 -13.11
N LEU A 34 -6.14 6.77 -12.36
CA LEU A 34 -6.34 6.65 -10.90
C LEU A 34 -5.77 7.86 -10.15
N GLY A 35 -4.83 8.59 -10.76
CA GLY A 35 -4.27 9.83 -10.26
C GLY A 35 -2.99 9.66 -9.43
N VAL A 36 -2.15 10.69 -9.43
CA VAL A 36 -0.82 10.68 -8.77
C VAL A 36 -0.92 10.43 -7.26
N ASP A 37 -1.90 11.04 -6.58
CA ASP A 37 -2.08 10.86 -5.13
C ASP A 37 -2.44 9.42 -4.76
N PHE A 38 -3.14 8.70 -5.65
CA PHE A 38 -3.44 7.29 -5.43
C PHE A 38 -2.15 6.45 -5.45
N PHE A 39 -1.32 6.59 -6.48
CA PHE A 39 -0.06 5.84 -6.57
C PHE A 39 0.90 6.20 -5.44
N PHE A 40 1.02 7.50 -5.13
CA PHE A 40 1.80 7.98 -3.99
C PHE A 40 1.37 7.32 -2.68
N LEU A 41 0.06 7.27 -2.41
CA LEU A 41 -0.44 6.64 -1.19
C LEU A 41 -0.20 5.14 -1.18
N VAL A 42 -0.40 4.42 -2.28
CA VAL A 42 -0.08 2.97 -2.31
C VAL A 42 1.37 2.73 -1.92
N ASP A 43 2.30 3.51 -2.46
CA ASP A 43 3.72 3.40 -2.13
C ASP A 43 4.01 3.81 -0.69
N GLU A 44 3.43 4.89 -0.19
CA GLU A 44 3.65 5.35 1.19
C GLU A 44 3.13 4.34 2.22
N LEU A 45 1.92 3.83 2.01
CA LEU A 45 1.28 2.88 2.91
C LEU A 45 2.01 1.55 2.92
N SER A 46 2.35 1.01 1.74
CA SER A 46 3.05 -0.27 1.62
C SER A 46 4.46 -0.21 2.18
N ASN A 47 5.22 0.86 1.92
CA ASN A 47 6.55 1.04 2.50
C ASN A 47 6.50 1.16 4.03
N THR A 48 5.53 1.92 4.56
CA THR A 48 5.35 2.05 6.02
C THR A 48 5.04 0.70 6.67
N LEU A 49 4.18 -0.12 6.04
CA LEU A 49 3.89 -1.46 6.51
C LEU A 49 5.11 -2.37 6.44
N HIS A 50 5.88 -2.31 5.35
CA HIS A 50 7.11 -3.06 5.19
C HIS A 50 8.14 -2.72 6.29
N GLU A 51 8.30 -1.44 6.61
CA GLU A 51 9.19 -0.97 7.67
C GLU A 51 8.74 -1.39 9.07
N LYS A 52 7.42 -1.43 9.32
CA LYS A 52 6.85 -1.88 10.60
C LYS A 52 6.91 -3.39 10.78
N HIS A 53 6.84 -4.15 9.69
CA HIS A 53 6.70 -5.61 9.69
C HIS A 53 7.83 -6.31 8.89
N PRO A 54 9.12 -6.02 9.17
CA PRO A 54 10.24 -6.50 8.36
C PRO A 54 10.49 -8.02 8.44
N HIS A 55 9.77 -8.73 9.31
CA HIS A 55 9.93 -10.16 9.54
C HIS A 55 8.70 -10.98 9.14
N ASP A 56 7.70 -10.34 8.54
CA ASP A 56 6.44 -11.00 8.21
C ASP A 56 6.50 -11.76 6.89
N ALA A 57 7.39 -11.39 5.97
CA ALA A 57 7.60 -12.13 4.70
C ALA A 57 7.71 -13.66 4.91
N PRO A 58 8.62 -14.17 5.76
CA PRO A 58 8.70 -15.61 6.02
C PRO A 58 7.49 -16.18 6.78
N LEU A 59 6.75 -15.38 7.55
CA LEU A 59 5.54 -15.85 8.25
C LEU A 59 4.36 -16.06 7.29
N LEU A 60 4.40 -15.40 6.14
CA LEU A 60 3.39 -15.47 5.08
C LEU A 60 3.79 -16.39 3.93
N ASP A 61 4.87 -17.16 4.07
CA ASP A 61 5.46 -17.99 3.02
C ASP A 61 5.80 -17.21 1.73
N LEU A 62 6.14 -15.92 1.87
CA LEU A 62 6.51 -15.03 0.77
C LEU A 62 8.03 -14.83 0.72
N SER A 63 8.59 -14.73 -0.49
CA SER A 63 9.97 -14.27 -0.65
C SER A 63 10.11 -12.78 -0.35
N GLU A 64 11.34 -12.35 -0.04
CA GLU A 64 11.71 -10.93 0.10
C GLU A 64 11.35 -10.07 -1.13
N SER A 65 11.27 -10.68 -2.32
CA SER A 65 10.85 -10.00 -3.54
C SER A 65 9.34 -9.95 -3.75
N GLU A 66 8.59 -10.88 -3.15
CA GLU A 66 7.13 -10.94 -3.27
C GLU A 66 6.44 -10.10 -2.21
N PHE A 67 6.99 -10.04 -1.00
CA PHE A 67 6.38 -9.35 0.11
C PHE A 67 6.10 -7.85 -0.16
N PRO A 68 7.03 -7.05 -0.73
CA PRO A 68 6.74 -5.66 -1.08
C PRO A 68 5.59 -5.51 -2.09
N TRP A 69 5.48 -6.45 -3.03
CA TRP A 69 4.40 -6.45 -4.02
C TRP A 69 3.05 -6.77 -3.36
N GLU A 70 2.98 -7.76 -2.49
CA GLU A 70 1.75 -8.10 -1.76
C GLU A 70 1.28 -6.94 -0.87
N LEU A 71 2.21 -6.21 -0.25
CA LEU A 71 1.88 -4.99 0.50
C LEU A 71 1.31 -3.88 -0.39
N GLN A 72 1.84 -3.69 -1.59
CA GLN A 72 1.29 -2.75 -2.56
C GLN A 72 -0.11 -3.16 -3.04
N VAL A 73 -0.32 -4.46 -3.30
CA VAL A 73 -1.64 -5.01 -3.67
C VAL A 73 -2.65 -4.77 -2.54
N PHE A 74 -2.27 -5.08 -1.30
CA PHE A 74 -3.06 -4.82 -0.10
C PHE A 74 -3.41 -3.34 0.03
N ALA A 75 -2.43 -2.43 -0.04
CA ALA A 75 -2.66 -1.00 0.08
C ALA A 75 -3.58 -0.45 -1.02
N ASN A 76 -3.43 -0.94 -2.26
CA ASN A 76 -4.35 -0.64 -3.36
C ASN A 76 -5.78 -1.11 -3.05
N GLN A 77 -5.96 -2.31 -2.50
CA GLN A 77 -7.29 -2.82 -2.13
C GLN A 77 -7.90 -1.99 -0.99
N PHE A 78 -7.13 -1.74 0.07
CA PHE A 78 -7.54 -0.93 1.22
C PHE A 78 -8.05 0.45 0.79
N LEU A 79 -7.29 1.19 -0.02
CA LEU A 79 -7.70 2.51 -0.50
C LEU A 79 -8.98 2.48 -1.33
N ARG A 80 -9.16 1.45 -2.16
CA ARG A 80 -10.37 1.26 -2.97
C ARG A 80 -11.59 0.96 -2.11
N GLU A 81 -11.43 0.18 -1.06
CA GLU A 81 -12.49 -0.12 -0.09
C GLU A 81 -12.89 1.14 0.70
N CYS A 82 -11.92 1.96 1.12
CA CYS A 82 -12.21 3.22 1.81
C CYS A 82 -12.95 4.23 0.93
N ALA A 83 -12.59 4.36 -0.34
CA ALA A 83 -13.21 5.32 -1.26
C ALA A 83 -14.65 4.97 -1.66
N GLN A 84 -15.14 3.77 -1.32
CA GLN A 84 -16.47 3.19 -1.64
C GLN A 84 -16.80 3.05 -3.13
N THR A 85 -16.36 3.97 -4.00
CA THR A 85 -16.57 3.95 -5.45
C THR A 85 -15.33 4.40 -6.21
N SER A 86 -15.12 3.85 -7.42
CA SER A 86 -13.99 4.20 -8.28
C SER A 86 -13.98 5.68 -8.71
N ARG A 87 -15.16 6.31 -8.83
CA ARG A 87 -15.29 7.73 -9.22
C ARG A 87 -14.84 8.69 -8.13
N GLN A 88 -14.86 8.26 -6.87
CA GLN A 88 -14.44 9.08 -5.73
C GLN A 88 -12.99 8.82 -5.33
N LEU A 89 -12.36 7.76 -5.84
CA LEU A 89 -11.02 7.34 -5.44
C LEU A 89 -9.98 8.46 -5.54
N THR A 90 -9.92 9.18 -6.67
CA THR A 90 -8.93 10.25 -6.84
C THR A 90 -9.12 11.38 -5.83
N PHE A 91 -10.36 11.83 -5.60
CA PHE A 91 -10.66 12.87 -4.61
C PHE A 91 -10.41 12.39 -3.18
N PHE A 92 -10.76 11.15 -2.89
CA PHE A 92 -10.49 10.51 -1.61
C PHE A 92 -8.99 10.45 -1.33
N CYS A 93 -8.19 9.95 -2.27
CA CYS A 93 -6.74 9.86 -2.13
C CYS A 93 -6.10 11.24 -1.96
N HIS A 94 -6.53 12.24 -2.72
CA HIS A 94 -6.05 13.61 -2.53
C HIS A 94 -6.36 14.14 -1.12
N GLY A 95 -7.61 13.98 -0.66
CA GLY A 95 -8.02 14.41 0.69
C GLY A 95 -7.28 13.65 1.80
N LEU A 96 -7.10 12.34 1.64
CA LEU A 96 -6.38 11.49 2.58
C LEU A 96 -4.91 11.90 2.69
N ARG A 97 -4.23 12.14 1.55
CA ARG A 97 -2.84 12.60 1.54
C ARG A 97 -2.66 13.88 2.38
N ASN A 98 -3.54 14.86 2.20
CA ASN A 98 -3.49 16.10 2.97
C ASN A 98 -3.80 15.85 4.46
N LYS A 99 -4.77 14.98 4.75
CA LYS A 99 -5.15 14.62 6.14
C LYS A 99 -4.07 13.88 6.91
N LEU A 100 -3.22 13.11 6.23
CA LEU A 100 -2.09 12.43 6.86
C LEU A 100 -0.99 13.38 7.36
N GLU A 101 -1.04 14.67 7.02
CA GLU A 101 -0.19 15.70 7.62
C GLU A 101 -0.69 16.16 9.01
N GLU A 102 -1.92 15.80 9.39
CA GLU A 102 -2.48 16.10 10.71
C GLU A 102 -2.10 14.99 11.70
N ASP A 103 -1.24 15.29 12.69
CA ASP A 103 -0.66 14.31 13.64
C ASP A 103 -1.71 13.39 14.30
N GLU A 104 -2.84 13.94 14.76
CA GLU A 104 -3.90 13.18 15.43
C GLU A 104 -4.57 12.18 14.47
N PHE A 105 -4.96 12.66 13.28
CA PHE A 105 -5.56 11.81 12.25
C PHE A 105 -4.57 10.74 11.79
N GLN A 106 -3.32 11.11 11.59
CA GLN A 106 -2.27 10.21 11.13
C GLN A 106 -2.10 9.02 12.09
N LEU A 107 -2.06 9.28 13.40
CA LEU A 107 -1.93 8.24 14.43
C LEU A 107 -3.12 7.27 14.41
N GLU A 108 -4.35 7.77 14.30
CA GLU A 108 -5.54 6.91 14.22
C GLU A 108 -5.58 6.10 12.91
N PHE A 109 -5.28 6.76 11.79
CA PHE A 109 -5.24 6.12 10.49
C PHE A 109 -4.25 4.95 10.47
N TRP A 110 -3.04 5.14 10.99
CA TRP A 110 -2.04 4.06 11.01
C TRP A 110 -2.43 2.88 11.89
N LYS A 111 -3.23 3.08 12.95
CA LYS A 111 -3.78 1.98 13.74
C LYS A 111 -4.79 1.18 12.91
N ILE A 112 -5.70 1.87 12.23
CA ILE A 112 -6.70 1.24 11.36
C ILE A 112 -6.03 0.45 10.23
N LEU A 113 -5.00 1.02 9.60
CA LEU A 113 -4.26 0.32 8.56
C LEU A 113 -3.57 -0.94 9.08
N ASP A 114 -2.94 -0.86 10.26
CA ASP A 114 -2.25 -1.99 10.87
C ASP A 114 -3.22 -3.12 11.23
N GLU A 115 -4.38 -2.77 11.80
CA GLU A 115 -5.46 -3.73 12.08
C GLU A 115 -5.97 -4.40 10.79
N ALA A 116 -6.16 -3.62 9.71
CA ALA A 116 -6.58 -4.14 8.42
C ALA A 116 -5.52 -5.08 7.81
N TYR A 117 -4.24 -4.73 7.94
CA TYR A 117 -3.11 -5.57 7.52
C TYR A 117 -3.11 -6.91 8.26
N GLN A 118 -3.19 -6.87 9.60
CA GLN A 118 -3.23 -8.08 10.43
C GLN A 118 -4.42 -8.97 10.05
N HIS A 119 -5.59 -8.36 9.83
CA HIS A 119 -6.77 -9.09 9.44
C HIS A 119 -6.64 -9.74 8.04
N HIS A 120 -6.07 -9.02 7.07
CA HIS A 120 -5.88 -9.49 5.71
C HIS A 120 -4.92 -10.68 5.64
N PHE A 121 -3.76 -10.58 6.29
CA PHE A 121 -2.68 -11.55 6.13
C PHE A 121 -2.71 -12.70 7.15
N PHE A 122 -3.23 -12.50 8.36
CA PHE A 122 -3.13 -13.49 9.44
C PHE A 122 -4.48 -14.03 9.94
N VAL A 123 -5.57 -13.27 9.80
CA VAL A 123 -6.89 -13.70 10.28
C VAL A 123 -7.70 -14.40 9.19
N ALA A 124 -7.54 -14.02 7.92
CA ALA A 124 -8.31 -14.57 6.80
C ALA A 124 -8.13 -16.09 6.61
N ASP A 125 -6.97 -16.67 6.97
CA ASP A 125 -6.72 -18.12 6.88
C ASP A 125 -7.26 -18.95 8.06
N SER A 126 -7.63 -18.31 9.18
CA SER A 126 -8.23 -19.03 10.32
C SER A 126 -9.58 -19.70 9.98
N LYS A 127 -10.27 -19.27 8.92
CA LYS A 127 -11.52 -19.89 8.45
C LYS A 127 -11.33 -20.99 7.41
N LYS A 128 -10.18 -21.11 6.75
CA LYS A 128 -9.91 -22.19 5.80
C LYS A 128 -9.48 -23.49 6.50
N ASN A 129 -8.81 -23.39 7.65
CA ASN A 129 -8.35 -24.57 8.41
C ASN A 129 -9.40 -25.19 9.34
N LEU A 130 -10.61 -24.62 9.45
CA LEU A 130 -11.72 -25.19 10.24
C LEU A 130 -12.69 -26.04 9.40
N LEU A 131 -12.43 -26.22 8.10
CA LEU A 131 -13.24 -27.01 7.17
C LEU A 131 -12.46 -28.17 6.51
N ALA A 132 -11.31 -28.55 7.06
CA ALA A 132 -10.55 -29.73 6.65
C ALA A 132 -10.90 -30.96 7.50
#